data_AF-A0A660M4Z3-F1
#
_entry.id   AF-A0A660M4Z3-F1
#
_cell.length_a   1.000
_cell.length_b   1.000
_cell.length_c   1.000
_cell.angle_alpha   90.00
_cell.angle_beta   90.00
_cell.angle_gamma   90.00
#
_symmetry.space_group_name_H-M   'P 1'
#
loop_
_entity.id
_entity.type
_entity.pdbx_description
1 polymer ?
#
loop_
_entity_poly.entity_id
_entity_poly.type
_entity_poly.pdbx_seq_one_letter_code
_entity_poly.pdbx_strand_id
1 'polypeptide(L)'
;GQYRNPATGRCRALAGGKASATVCKAGHYRNPATGRCKKLGAANSRQLTPCKPGWERNPSTNRCRKSTSKNSKAPAAGYAVEPGSNNGQTEIIWWMIGGVAIVAVGYAGWEWRSEIGQWLRRMVRKG
;
A
#
# COMPACT_ATOMS: atom_id res chain seq x y z
N GLY A 1 11.52 -12.47 34.97
CA GLY A 1 10.29 -11.74 34.57
C GLY A 1 10.47 -11.05 33.22
N GLN A 2 9.38 -10.74 32.52
CA GLN A 2 9.37 -9.92 31.30
C GLN A 2 8.68 -8.57 31.59
N TYR A 3 9.18 -7.46 31.03
CA TYR A 3 8.55 -6.14 31.09
C TYR A 3 7.92 -5.77 29.76
N ARG A 4 6.79 -5.05 29.78
CA ARG A 4 6.12 -4.58 28.56
C ARG A 4 6.76 -3.30 28.10
N ASN A 5 7.30 -3.28 26.88
CA ASN A 5 7.88 -2.08 26.29
C ASN A 5 6.73 -1.12 25.91
N PRO A 6 6.67 0.10 26.48
CA PRO A 6 5.57 1.04 26.24
C PRO A 6 5.56 1.60 24.81
N ALA A 7 6.72 1.72 24.15
CA ALA A 7 6.83 2.27 22.80
C ALA A 7 6.42 1.26 21.72
N THR A 8 6.65 -0.04 21.95
CA THR A 8 6.37 -1.08 20.94
C THR A 8 5.26 -2.05 21.33
N GLY A 9 4.69 -1.92 22.53
CA GLY A 9 3.65 -2.81 23.09
C GLY A 9 4.07 -4.27 23.32
N ARG A 10 5.35 -4.62 23.11
CA ARG A 10 5.86 -6.00 23.16
C ARG A 10 6.53 -6.31 24.49
N CYS A 11 6.34 -7.53 25.00
CA CYS A 11 7.06 -8.03 26.17
C CYS A 11 8.54 -8.27 25.84
N ARG A 12 9.44 -7.75 26.68
CA ARG A 12 10.88 -7.99 26.63
C ARG A 12 11.32 -8.65 27.92
N ALA A 13 12.25 -9.59 27.84
CA ALA A 13 12.87 -10.13 29.05
C ALA A 13 13.57 -9.00 29.82
N LEU A 14 13.40 -8.98 31.14
CA LEU A 14 14.19 -8.11 32.01
C LEU A 14 15.67 -8.44 31.81
N ALA A 15 16.48 -7.43 31.47
CA ALA A 15 17.91 -7.57 31.23
C ALA A 15 18.63 -7.86 32.57
N GLY A 16 18.48 -9.08 33.06
CA GLY A 16 19.07 -9.55 34.32
C GLY A 16 19.33 -11.05 34.34
N GLY A 17 18.93 -11.80 33.30
CA GLY A 17 19.41 -13.16 33.10
C GLY A 17 20.55 -13.15 32.09
N LYS A 18 21.81 -13.05 32.55
CA LYS A 18 22.92 -13.64 31.80
C LYS A 18 22.62 -15.14 31.75
N ALA A 19 21.83 -15.57 30.77
CA ALA A 19 21.74 -16.98 30.46
C ALA A 19 23.17 -17.42 30.17
N SER A 20 23.72 -18.28 31.02
CA SER A 20 24.99 -18.94 30.80
C SER A 20 25.02 -19.38 29.34
N ALA A 21 26.06 -18.98 28.61
CA ALA A 21 26.12 -19.10 27.17
C ALA A 21 26.00 -20.58 26.77
N THR A 22 24.78 -21.05 26.51
CA THR A 22 24.54 -22.38 25.98
C THR A 22 25.38 -22.50 24.71
N VAL A 23 26.33 -23.44 24.72
CA VAL A 23 27.16 -23.75 23.57
C VAL A 23 26.21 -24.04 22.39
N CYS A 24 26.51 -23.44 21.23
CA CYS A 24 25.72 -23.68 20.04
C CYS A 24 25.70 -25.19 19.72
N LYS A 25 24.54 -25.71 19.32
CA LYS A 25 24.39 -27.11 18.92
C LYS A 25 25.44 -27.48 17.85
N ALA A 26 25.94 -28.71 17.88
CA ALA A 26 26.90 -29.22 16.90
C ALA A 26 26.48 -28.85 15.46
N GLY A 27 27.43 -28.30 14.69
CA GLY A 27 27.15 -27.75 13.35
C GLY A 27 26.69 -26.29 13.32
N HIS A 28 26.72 -25.56 14.44
CA HIS A 28 26.44 -24.12 14.49
C HIS A 28 27.55 -23.33 15.20
N TYR A 29 27.94 -22.17 14.65
CA TYR A 29 28.88 -21.23 15.27
C TYR A 29 28.13 -20.04 15.89
N ARG A 30 28.67 -19.47 16.96
CA ARG A 30 28.08 -18.28 17.58
C ARG A 30 28.49 -17.04 16.81
N ASN A 31 27.53 -16.26 16.32
CA ASN A 31 27.82 -14.97 15.69
C ASN A 31 28.29 -13.98 16.77
N PRO A 32 29.53 -13.46 16.71
CA PRO A 32 30.06 -12.55 17.72
C PRO A 32 29.25 -11.25 17.81
N ALA A 33 28.70 -10.76 16.70
CA ALA A 33 27.95 -9.50 16.66
C ALA A 33 26.53 -9.60 17.26
N THR A 34 25.89 -10.77 17.17
CA THR A 34 24.48 -10.92 17.57
C THR A 34 24.26 -11.91 18.71
N GLY A 35 25.32 -12.61 19.14
CA GLY A 35 25.27 -13.65 20.18
C GLY A 35 24.45 -14.90 19.81
N ARG A 36 23.89 -14.97 18.58
CA ARG A 36 23.03 -16.06 18.10
C ARG A 36 23.82 -17.14 17.35
N CYS A 37 23.39 -18.38 17.46
CA CYS A 37 23.97 -19.51 16.73
C CYS A 37 23.56 -19.48 15.24
N LYS A 38 24.53 -19.59 14.34
CA LYS A 38 24.36 -19.71 12.88
C LYS A 38 24.91 -21.05 12.41
N LYS A 39 24.28 -21.67 11.41
CA LYS A 39 24.72 -22.96 10.87
C LYS A 39 26.08 -22.83 10.16
N LEU A 40 27.03 -23.70 10.51
CA LEU A 40 28.31 -23.85 9.82
C LEU A 40 28.01 -24.38 8.40
N GLY A 41 28.52 -23.70 7.36
CA GLY A 41 28.33 -24.09 5.95
C GLY A 41 27.14 -23.45 5.22
N ALA A 42 26.39 -22.53 5.84
CA ALA A 42 25.42 -21.70 5.11
C ALA A 42 26.11 -20.54 4.34
N ALA A 43 27.27 -20.82 3.75
CA ALA A 43 27.97 -19.89 2.86
C ALA A 43 27.23 -19.84 1.53
N ASN A 44 26.18 -19.00 1.47
CA ASN A 44 25.57 -18.36 0.29
C ASN A 44 25.24 -19.19 -0.97
N SER A 45 25.52 -20.49 -1.02
CA SER A 45 25.14 -21.42 -2.07
C SER A 45 23.94 -22.20 -1.58
N ARG A 46 22.85 -21.49 -1.28
CA ARG A 46 21.55 -22.13 -1.47
C ARG A 46 21.44 -22.26 -2.98
N GLN A 47 21.73 -23.44 -3.54
CA GLN A 47 21.21 -23.79 -4.87
C GLN A 47 19.76 -23.33 -4.88
N LEU A 48 19.48 -22.30 -5.68
CA LEU A 48 18.17 -21.68 -5.72
C LEU A 48 17.24 -22.72 -6.32
N THR A 49 16.49 -23.39 -5.45
CA THR A 49 15.48 -24.36 -5.88
C THR A 49 14.60 -23.69 -6.93
N PRO A 50 14.36 -24.31 -8.10
CA PRO A 50 13.55 -23.71 -9.15
C PRO A 50 12.19 -23.29 -8.58
N CYS A 51 11.68 -22.15 -9.02
CA CYS A 51 10.37 -21.70 -8.59
C CYS A 51 9.30 -22.64 -9.13
N LYS A 52 8.21 -22.83 -8.38
CA LYS A 52 7.05 -23.60 -8.83
C LYS A 52 6.47 -23.01 -10.12
N PRO A 53 5.84 -23.81 -10.99
CA PRO A 53 5.16 -23.29 -12.18
C PRO A 53 4.16 -22.17 -11.80
N GLY A 54 4.17 -21.06 -12.54
CA GLY A 54 3.37 -19.86 -12.21
C GLY A 54 3.95 -18.96 -11.11
N TRP A 55 5.24 -19.12 -10.78
CA TRP A 55 5.96 -18.24 -9.86
C TRP A 55 7.22 -17.70 -10.53
N GLU A 56 7.43 -16.40 -10.41
CA GLU A 56 8.60 -15.69 -10.91
C GLU A 56 9.60 -15.47 -9.77
N ARG A 57 10.90 -15.53 -10.05
CA ARG A 57 11.91 -15.20 -9.04
C ARG A 57 12.09 -13.69 -8.95
N ASN A 58 12.01 -13.16 -7.73
CA ASN A 58 12.34 -11.77 -7.49
C ASN A 58 13.89 -11.60 -7.49
N PRO A 59 14.46 -10.79 -8.41
CA PRO A 59 15.91 -10.62 -8.52
C PRO A 59 16.55 -9.97 -7.29
N SER A 60 15.83 -9.14 -6.53
CA SER A 60 16.40 -8.44 -5.36
C SER A 60 16.43 -9.29 -4.09
N THR A 61 15.53 -10.26 -3.95
CA THR A 61 15.40 -11.08 -2.73
C THR A 61 15.72 -12.56 -2.96
N ASN A 62 15.91 -12.97 -4.22
CA ASN A 62 16.09 -14.37 -4.64
C ASN A 62 14.97 -15.31 -4.20
N ARG A 63 13.81 -14.77 -3.81
CA ARG A 63 12.61 -15.51 -3.40
C ARG A 63 11.63 -15.62 -4.56
N CYS A 64 10.92 -16.74 -4.64
CA CYS A 64 9.82 -16.92 -5.59
C CYS A 64 8.62 -16.08 -5.17
N ARG A 65 8.01 -15.36 -6.12
CA ARG A 65 6.72 -14.66 -5.98
C ARG A 65 5.72 -15.24 -6.97
N LYS A 66 4.43 -15.26 -6.61
CA LYS A 66 3.38 -15.69 -7.54
C LYS A 66 3.39 -14.73 -8.73
N SER A 67 3.49 -15.23 -9.95
CA SER A 67 3.42 -14.37 -11.13
C SER A 67 1.97 -13.87 -11.23
N THR A 68 1.69 -12.67 -10.73
CA THR A 68 0.46 -11.97 -11.07
C THR A 68 0.64 -11.53 -12.52
N SER A 69 0.18 -12.35 -13.46
CA SER A 69 0.01 -11.90 -14.84
C SER A 69 -0.71 -10.56 -14.77
N LYS A 70 -0.09 -9.52 -15.34
CA LYS A 70 -0.66 -8.18 -15.48
C LYS A 70 -1.81 -8.19 -16.51
N ASN A 71 -2.70 -9.16 -16.41
CA ASN A 71 -3.98 -9.15 -17.09
C ASN A 71 -5.03 -9.36 -16.01
N SER A 72 -5.83 -8.32 -15.86
CA SER A 72 -6.82 -8.10 -14.83
C SER A 72 -7.87 -9.21 -14.83
N LYS A 73 -7.69 -10.22 -13.99
CA LYS A 73 -8.82 -10.94 -13.42
C LYS A 73 -8.37 -11.51 -12.08
N ALA A 74 -8.96 -10.99 -11.02
CA ALA A 74 -8.89 -11.61 -9.70
C ALA A 74 -9.13 -13.12 -9.87
N PRO A 75 -8.38 -14.00 -9.16
CA PRO A 75 -8.59 -15.44 -9.27
C PRO A 75 -10.06 -15.72 -9.03
N ALA A 76 -10.70 -16.44 -9.96
CA ALA A 76 -12.12 -16.77 -9.90
C ALA A 76 -12.39 -17.38 -8.53
N ALA A 77 -13.03 -16.61 -7.66
CA ALA A 77 -13.59 -17.14 -6.44
C ALA A 77 -14.61 -18.22 -6.86
N GLY A 78 -14.73 -19.30 -6.10
CA GLY A 78 -15.70 -20.39 -6.38
C GLY A 78 -17.17 -19.98 -6.26
N TYR A 79 -17.45 -18.68 -6.26
CA TYR A 79 -18.75 -18.06 -6.21
C TYR A 79 -18.76 -16.87 -7.20
N ALA A 80 -19.91 -16.61 -7.81
CA ALA A 80 -20.08 -15.48 -8.69
C ALA A 80 -19.90 -14.18 -7.87
N VAL A 81 -18.88 -13.40 -8.19
CA VAL A 81 -18.76 -12.02 -7.72
C VAL A 81 -19.59 -11.17 -8.67
N GLU A 82 -20.67 -10.55 -8.18
CA GLU A 82 -21.38 -9.55 -8.97
C GLU A 82 -20.43 -8.39 -9.28
N PRO A 83 -20.18 -8.07 -10.56
CA PRO A 83 -19.42 -6.89 -10.90
C PRO A 83 -20.23 -5.67 -10.48
N GLY A 84 -19.73 -4.92 -9.48
CA GLY A 84 -20.32 -3.63 -9.12
C GLY A 84 -20.30 -2.70 -10.34
N SER A 85 -21.47 -2.43 -10.91
CA SER A 85 -21.63 -1.45 -12.00
C SER A 85 -21.53 -0.05 -11.41
N ASN A 86 -20.31 0.49 -11.36
CA ASN A 86 -20.03 1.84 -10.87
C ASN A 86 -20.52 2.96 -11.83
N ASN A 87 -21.13 2.58 -12.95
CA ASN A 87 -21.53 3.51 -14.01
C ASN A 87 -22.70 4.42 -13.57
N GLY A 88 -23.66 3.89 -12.80
CA GLY A 88 -24.83 4.66 -12.34
C GLY A 88 -24.49 5.73 -11.30
N GLN A 89 -23.48 5.50 -10.46
CA GLN A 89 -23.07 6.49 -9.45
C GLN A 89 -22.31 7.67 -10.07
N THR A 90 -21.52 7.42 -11.12
CA THR A 90 -20.73 8.47 -11.78
C THR A 90 -21.63 9.47 -12.51
N GLU A 91 -22.71 9.01 -13.14
CA GLU A 91 -23.68 9.88 -13.82
C GLU A 91 -24.43 10.79 -12.85
N ILE A 92 -24.88 10.26 -11.70
CA ILE A 92 -25.56 11.04 -10.67
C ILE A 92 -24.65 12.17 -10.14
N ILE A 93 -23.35 11.91 -9.98
CA ILE A 93 -22.39 12.90 -9.51
C ILE A 93 -22.28 14.09 -10.48
N TRP A 94 -22.28 13.85 -11.79
CA TRP A 94 -22.21 14.93 -12.79
C TRP A 94 -23.45 15.83 -12.79
N TRP A 95 -24.63 15.26 -12.63
CA TRP A 95 -25.86 16.04 -12.51
C TRP A 95 -25.88 16.89 -11.23
N MET A 96 -25.38 16.36 -10.11
CA MET A 96 -25.27 17.12 -8.86
C MET A 96 -24.28 18.28 -8.97
N ILE A 97 -23.11 18.06 -9.57
CA ILE A 97 -22.12 19.12 -9.81
C ILE A 97 -22.70 20.20 -10.74
N GLY A 98 -23.35 19.78 -11.83
CA GLY A 98 -24.00 20.69 -12.77
C GLY A 98 -25.08 21.55 -12.11
N GLY A 99 -25.96 20.94 -11.30
CA GLY A 99 -27.01 21.65 -10.57
C GLY A 99 -26.45 22.70 -9.60
N VAL A 100 -25.43 22.33 -8.81
CA VAL A 100 -24.79 23.27 -7.86
C VAL A 100 -24.08 24.41 -8.60
N ALA A 101 -23.40 24.12 -9.71
CA ALA A 101 -22.73 25.14 -10.51
C ALA A 101 -23.72 26.17 -11.09
N ILE A 102 -24.89 25.73 -11.57
CA ILE A 102 -25.92 26.63 -12.10
C ILE A 102 -26.44 27.58 -11.01
N VAL A 103 -26.70 27.06 -9.81
CA VAL A 103 -27.16 27.89 -8.68
C VAL A 103 -26.09 28.91 -8.29
N ALA A 104 -24.83 28.50 -8.21
CA ALA A 104 -23.72 29.39 -7.88
C ALA A 104 -23.53 30.50 -8.92
N VAL A 105 -23.58 30.17 -10.21
CA VAL A 105 -23.47 31.15 -11.31
C VAL A 105 -24.68 32.08 -11.34
N GLY A 106 -25.89 31.57 -11.13
CA GLY A 106 -27.10 32.40 -11.05
C GLY A 106 -27.04 33.40 -9.90
N TYR A 107 -26.62 32.94 -8.72
CA TYR A 107 -26.43 33.80 -7.55
C TYR A 107 -25.35 34.85 -7.81
N ALA A 108 -24.21 34.46 -8.38
CA ALA A 108 -23.16 35.41 -8.74
C ALA A 108 -23.61 36.43 -9.80
N GLY A 109 -24.37 35.98 -10.81
CA GLY A 109 -24.98 36.85 -11.80
C GLY A 109 -25.88 37.92 -11.19
N TRP A 110 -26.66 37.55 -10.17
CA TRP A 110 -27.57 38.45 -9.47
C TRP A 110 -26.84 39.40 -8.51
N GLU A 111 -25.93 38.88 -7.67
CA GLU A 111 -25.18 39.67 -6.68
C GLU A 111 -24.28 40.71 -7.38
N TRP A 112 -23.56 40.32 -8.43
CA TRP A 112 -22.64 41.19 -9.17
C TRP A 112 -23.25 41.76 -10.48
N ARG A 113 -24.59 41.88 -10.57
CA ARG A 113 -25.30 42.31 -11.79
C ARG A 113 -24.74 43.58 -12.47
N SER A 114 -24.31 44.56 -11.68
CA SER A 114 -23.79 45.84 -12.18
C SER A 114 -22.33 45.73 -12.66
N GLU A 115 -21.50 44.98 -11.94
CA GLU A 115 -20.10 44.74 -12.28
C GLU A 115 -19.96 43.83 -13.50
N ILE A 116 -20.77 42.76 -13.55
CA ILE A 116 -20.88 41.86 -14.71
C ILE A 116 -21.35 42.66 -15.92
N GLY A 117 -22.36 43.53 -15.79
CA GLY A 117 -22.82 44.38 -16.89
C GLY A 117 -21.77 45.41 -17.36
N GLN A 118 -20.94 45.93 -16.45
CA GLN A 118 -19.81 46.80 -16.83
C GLN A 118 -18.70 46.01 -17.53
N TRP A 119 -18.36 44.84 -17.01
CA TRP A 119 -17.35 43.95 -17.57
C TRP A 119 -17.75 43.44 -18.96
N LEU A 120 -19.01 43.01 -19.14
CA LEU A 120 -19.57 42.61 -20.43
C LEU A 120 -19.50 43.76 -21.45
N ARG A 121 -19.85 44.98 -21.05
CA ARG A 121 -19.72 46.16 -21.93
C ARG A 121 -18.27 46.45 -22.33
N ARG A 122 -17.30 46.22 -21.42
CA ARG A 122 -15.87 46.34 -21.76
C ARG A 122 -15.42 45.24 -22.71
N MET A 123 -15.91 44.01 -22.55
CA MET A 123 -15.60 42.88 -23.43
C MET A 123 -16.17 43.11 -24.84
N VAL A 124 -17.43 43.55 -24.94
CA VAL A 124 -18.10 43.86 -26.22
C VAL A 124 -17.48 45.05 -26.96
N ARG A 125 -16.85 46.00 -26.25
CA ARG A 125 -16.12 47.11 -26.90
C ARG A 125 -14.68 46.80 -27.27
N LYS A 126 -14.12 45.68 -26.80
CA LYS A 126 -12.74 45.27 -27.06
C LYS A 126 -12.61 44.14 -28.08
N GLY A 127 -13.70 43.45 -28.40
CA GLY A 127 -13.80 42.60 -29.60
C GLY A 127 -14.35 43.40 -30.76
#